data_AF-A0A5J4SKP1-F1
#
_entry.id   AF-A0A5J4SKP1-F1
#
_cell.length_a   1.000
_cell.length_b   1.000
_cell.length_c   1.000
_cell.angle_alpha   90.00
_cell.angle_beta   90.00
_cell.angle_gamma   90.00
#
_symmetry.space_group_name_H-M   'P 1'
#
loop_
_entity.id
_entity.type
_entity.pdbx_description
1 polymer ?
#
loop_
_entity_poly.entity_id
_entity_poly.type
_entity_poly.pdbx_seq_one_letter_code
_entity_poly.pdbx_strand_id
1 'polypeptide(L)'
;HPHYEEIAANQGIEKIFNLFQRNVSKYSKVRAAIILGHLFRCRDITNELMRREIINHLITLLTDVNSWTKNTAKDALNSLSRNKTNRDEIIHDNQINQITNELRRKLEGNEEQNKLIENNQEGKCNLLIAILENREDDELRRQIIECGIVDALLHIFLTRGLESITPAYIDAFFKLTAPCSNEIRQQIYLKNPYPALIRLLQHPDEYIVSDAITSIFNIQLCGLGTPLSTEQHPHYEEIAANQGIEKIFNLFQRNVSKYSKVRAAIILGHLFRC
;
A
#
# COMPACT_ATOMS: atom_id res chain seq x y z
N HIS A 1 5.93 -7.13 -21.95
CA HIS A 1 4.59 -7.48 -22.43
C HIS A 1 4.70 -8.41 -23.65
N PRO A 2 3.86 -9.46 -23.81
CA PRO A 2 3.96 -10.41 -24.94
C PRO A 2 3.92 -9.74 -26.32
N HIS A 3 3.09 -8.70 -26.46
CA HIS A 3 2.92 -7.97 -27.73
C HIS A 3 3.88 -6.78 -27.91
N TYR A 4 4.90 -6.60 -27.05
CA TYR A 4 5.78 -5.42 -27.13
C TYR A 4 6.50 -5.34 -28.49
N GLU A 5 7.16 -6.42 -28.91
CA GLU A 5 7.98 -6.41 -30.12
C GLU A 5 7.15 -6.16 -31.38
N GLU A 6 5.95 -6.77 -31.46
CA GLU A 6 5.02 -6.57 -32.58
C GLU A 6 4.51 -5.13 -32.69
N ILE A 7 4.20 -4.50 -31.55
CA ILE A 7 3.78 -3.10 -31.50
C ILE A 7 4.96 -2.18 -31.85
N ALA A 8 6.15 -2.46 -31.31
CA ALA A 8 7.36 -1.68 -31.58
C ALA A 8 7.78 -1.74 -33.05
N ALA A 9 7.70 -2.92 -33.69
CA ALA A 9 8.02 -3.11 -35.11
C ALA A 9 7.17 -2.23 -36.05
N ASN A 10 5.99 -1.79 -35.61
CA ASN A 10 5.06 -0.96 -36.39
C ASN A 10 5.09 0.53 -35.99
N GLN A 11 6.14 0.99 -35.29
CA GLN A 11 6.23 2.31 -34.67
C GLN A 11 5.05 2.60 -33.73
N GLY A 12 4.48 1.54 -33.14
CA GLY A 12 3.29 1.61 -32.32
C GLY A 12 3.54 2.39 -31.03
N ILE A 13 4.74 2.27 -30.46
CA ILE A 13 5.12 2.99 -29.24
C ILE A 13 5.09 4.51 -29.49
N GLU A 14 5.75 5.00 -30.56
CA GLU A 14 5.74 6.44 -30.87
C GLU A 14 4.33 6.92 -31.22
N LYS A 15 3.55 6.12 -31.96
CA LYS A 15 2.15 6.47 -32.32
C LYS A 15 1.25 6.59 -31.10
N ILE A 16 1.37 5.68 -30.13
CA ILE A 16 0.59 5.73 -28.88
C ILE A 16 1.04 6.92 -28.03
N PHE A 17 2.34 7.20 -27.95
CA PHE A 17 2.83 8.37 -27.23
C PHE A 17 2.39 9.70 -27.87
N ASN A 18 2.44 9.80 -29.20
CA ASN A 18 1.91 10.94 -29.93
C ASN A 18 0.39 11.11 -29.69
N LEU A 19 -0.37 10.02 -29.61
CA LEU A 19 -1.80 10.08 -29.26
C LEU A 19 -2.01 10.62 -27.83
N PHE A 20 -1.18 10.19 -26.88
CA PHE A 20 -1.18 10.71 -25.51
C PHE A 20 -0.91 12.22 -25.50
N GLN A 21 0.12 12.69 -26.23
CA GLN A 21 0.51 14.11 -26.27
C GLN A 21 -0.54 14.98 -26.96
N ARG A 22 -1.15 14.49 -28.03
CA ARG A 22 -2.23 15.21 -28.74
C ARG A 22 -3.47 15.45 -27.88
N ASN A 23 -3.68 14.65 -26.82
CA ASN A 23 -4.77 14.82 -25.86
C ASN A 23 -6.16 15.03 -26.51
N VAL A 24 -6.46 14.27 -27.57
CA VAL A 24 -7.69 14.47 -28.36
C VAL A 24 -8.98 14.22 -27.55
N SER A 25 -8.89 13.44 -26.48
CA SER A 25 -9.94 13.29 -25.47
C SER A 25 -9.32 12.77 -24.16
N LYS A 26 -10.01 13.00 -23.03
CA LYS A 26 -9.63 12.41 -21.71
C LYS A 26 -9.45 10.90 -21.84
N TYR A 27 -10.40 10.23 -22.49
CA TYR A 27 -10.39 8.78 -22.64
C TYR A 27 -9.20 8.28 -23.46
N SER A 28 -8.92 8.90 -24.61
CA SER A 28 -7.79 8.53 -25.46
C SER A 28 -6.46 8.74 -24.74
N LYS A 29 -6.31 9.85 -24.00
CA LYS A 29 -5.10 10.15 -23.25
C LYS A 29 -4.87 9.15 -22.11
N VAL A 30 -5.90 8.88 -21.32
CA VAL A 30 -5.86 7.89 -20.23
C VAL A 30 -5.48 6.51 -20.77
N ARG A 31 -6.13 6.05 -21.86
CA ARG A 31 -5.84 4.75 -22.46
C ARG A 31 -4.43 4.67 -23.03
N ALA A 32 -3.96 5.71 -23.71
CA ALA A 32 -2.61 5.75 -24.24
C ALA A 32 -1.56 5.61 -23.11
N ALA A 33 -1.75 6.32 -21.99
CA ALA A 33 -0.86 6.21 -20.83
C ALA A 33 -0.89 4.81 -20.19
N ILE A 34 -2.08 4.24 -20.00
CA ILE A 34 -2.25 2.87 -19.47
C ILE A 34 -1.55 1.84 -20.36
N ILE A 35 -1.77 1.93 -21.68
CA ILE A 35 -1.17 1.00 -22.66
C ILE A 35 0.35 1.09 -22.58
N LEU A 36 0.92 2.29 -22.58
CA LEU A 36 2.37 2.48 -22.44
C LEU A 36 2.87 1.91 -21.11
N GLY A 37 2.16 2.14 -20.00
CA GLY A 37 2.50 1.60 -18.69
C GLY A 37 2.60 0.06 -18.66
N HIS A 38 1.67 -0.64 -19.32
CA HIS A 38 1.70 -2.10 -19.41
C HIS A 38 2.71 -2.64 -20.44
N LEU A 39 2.90 -1.95 -21.56
CA LEU A 39 3.87 -2.35 -22.58
C LEU A 39 5.28 -2.38 -22.00
N PHE A 40 5.63 -1.34 -21.24
CA PHE A 40 6.92 -1.19 -20.57
C PHE A 40 7.03 -1.95 -19.24
N ARG A 41 6.14 -2.94 -18.99
CA ARG A 41 6.29 -3.84 -17.83
C ARG A 41 7.65 -4.55 -17.88
N CYS A 42 8.45 -4.34 -16.83
CA CYS A 42 9.83 -4.83 -16.69
C CYS A 42 10.80 -4.32 -17.78
N ARG A 43 10.51 -3.20 -18.45
CA ARG A 43 11.38 -2.60 -19.49
C ARG A 43 11.62 -1.12 -19.19
N ASP A 44 12.82 -0.64 -19.50
CA ASP A 44 13.13 0.79 -19.40
C ASP A 44 12.35 1.61 -20.44
N ILE A 45 11.76 2.72 -20.02
CA ILE A 45 11.40 3.79 -20.96
C ILE A 45 12.65 4.66 -21.14
N THR A 46 13.43 4.41 -22.18
CA THR A 46 14.70 5.12 -22.43
C THR A 46 14.50 6.59 -22.79
N ASN A 47 13.37 6.92 -23.42
CA ASN A 47 12.99 8.30 -23.71
C ASN A 47 12.53 9.00 -22.41
N GLU A 48 13.35 9.91 -21.89
CA GLU A 48 13.11 10.60 -20.61
C GLU A 48 11.82 11.43 -20.61
N LEU A 49 11.53 12.13 -21.72
CA LEU A 49 10.31 12.91 -21.86
C LEU A 49 9.08 12.01 -21.76
N MET A 50 9.07 10.90 -22.51
CA MET A 50 7.99 9.92 -22.47
C MET A 50 7.83 9.34 -21.06
N ARG A 51 8.93 8.91 -20.43
CA ARG A 51 8.93 8.33 -19.09
C ARG A 51 8.27 9.28 -18.09
N ARG A 52 8.75 10.52 -18.03
CA ARG A 52 8.25 11.56 -17.13
C ARG A 52 6.78 11.89 -17.38
N GLU A 53 6.38 12.13 -18.62
CA GLU A 53 5.00 12.52 -18.94
C GLU A 53 3.99 11.42 -18.65
N ILE A 54 4.30 10.17 -19.00
CA ILE A 54 3.42 9.03 -18.74
C ILE A 54 3.30 8.77 -17.25
N ILE A 55 4.42 8.73 -16.51
CA ILE A 55 4.40 8.48 -15.06
C ILE A 55 3.62 9.59 -14.33
N ASN A 56 3.90 10.85 -14.63
CA ASN A 56 3.19 11.96 -13.99
C ASN A 56 1.69 11.90 -14.27
N HIS A 57 1.28 11.62 -15.50
CA HIS A 57 -0.14 11.49 -15.80
C HIS A 57 -0.78 10.33 -15.05
N LEU A 58 -0.15 9.14 -15.01
CA LEU A 58 -0.67 7.99 -14.27
C LEU A 58 -0.80 8.30 -12.77
N ILE A 59 0.13 9.03 -12.17
CA ILE A 59 0.04 9.48 -10.77
C ILE A 59 -1.19 10.38 -10.56
N THR A 60 -1.50 11.30 -11.48
CA THR A 60 -2.71 12.14 -11.34
C THR A 60 -4.01 11.34 -11.40
N LEU A 61 -4.01 10.16 -12.03
CA LEU A 61 -5.19 9.31 -12.14
C LEU A 61 -5.50 8.52 -10.86
N LEU A 62 -4.58 8.49 -9.88
CA LEU A 62 -4.78 7.80 -8.60
C LEU A 62 -5.85 8.44 -7.71
N THR A 63 -6.27 9.67 -8.04
CA THR A 63 -7.36 10.39 -7.37
C THR A 63 -8.60 10.55 -8.27
N ASP A 64 -8.66 9.86 -9.43
CA ASP A 64 -9.79 9.96 -10.35
C ASP A 64 -11.06 9.38 -9.70
N VAL A 65 -12.19 10.05 -9.94
CA VAL A 65 -13.52 9.64 -9.44
C VAL A 65 -13.97 8.30 -10.01
N ASN A 66 -13.47 7.93 -11.19
CA ASN A 66 -13.77 6.65 -11.82
C ASN A 66 -12.82 5.56 -11.29
N SER A 67 -13.38 4.61 -10.54
CA SER A 67 -12.61 3.52 -9.93
C SER A 67 -11.85 2.66 -10.93
N TRP A 68 -12.38 2.46 -12.15
CA TRP A 68 -11.68 1.71 -13.20
C TRP A 68 -10.41 2.45 -13.65
N THR A 69 -10.51 3.76 -13.88
CA THR A 69 -9.35 4.61 -14.21
C THR A 69 -8.31 4.58 -13.11
N LYS A 70 -8.74 4.78 -11.85
CA LYS A 70 -7.86 4.75 -10.66
C LYS A 70 -7.11 3.42 -10.54
N ASN A 71 -7.83 2.29 -10.60
CA ASN A 71 -7.23 0.96 -10.45
C ASN A 71 -6.31 0.61 -11.62
N THR A 72 -6.71 0.91 -12.86
CA THR A 72 -5.87 0.59 -14.03
C THR A 72 -4.61 1.45 -14.06
N ALA A 73 -4.68 2.71 -13.60
CA ALA A 73 -3.49 3.55 -13.44
C ALA A 73 -2.54 3.01 -12.36
N LYS A 74 -3.09 2.51 -11.24
CA LYS A 74 -2.33 1.82 -10.19
C LYS A 74 -1.58 0.59 -10.75
N ASP A 75 -2.26 -0.24 -11.54
CA ASP A 75 -1.67 -1.43 -12.16
C ASP A 75 -0.60 -1.10 -13.20
N ALA A 76 -0.81 -0.02 -13.96
CA ALA A 76 0.17 0.51 -14.91
C ALA A 76 1.44 1.01 -14.19
N LEU A 77 1.29 1.74 -13.08
CA LEU A 77 2.42 2.17 -12.24
C LEU A 77 3.14 1.00 -11.57
N ASN A 78 2.41 -0.04 -11.12
CA ASN A 78 3.04 -1.28 -10.65
C ASN A 78 3.86 -1.93 -11.76
N SER A 79 3.32 -2.00 -12.98
CA SER A 79 4.01 -2.56 -14.14
C SER A 79 5.31 -1.81 -14.46
N LEU A 80 5.25 -0.47 -14.49
CA LEU A 80 6.40 0.39 -14.77
C LEU A 80 7.48 0.28 -13.68
N SER A 81 7.08 0.33 -12.41
CA SER A 81 8.02 0.32 -11.28
C SER A 81 8.79 -0.99 -11.11
N ARG A 82 8.47 -2.05 -11.86
CA ARG A 82 9.27 -3.30 -11.90
C ARG A 82 10.67 -3.10 -12.50
N ASN A 83 10.87 -2.02 -13.26
CA ASN A 83 12.17 -1.63 -13.77
C ASN A 83 12.74 -0.48 -12.92
N LYS A 84 14.06 -0.51 -12.66
CA LYS A 84 14.72 0.47 -11.79
C LYS A 84 14.62 1.90 -12.32
N THR A 85 14.87 2.15 -13.61
CA THR A 85 14.83 3.50 -14.20
C THR A 85 13.46 4.14 -14.06
N ASN A 86 12.40 3.39 -14.40
CA ASN A 86 11.02 3.89 -14.27
C ASN A 86 10.62 4.05 -12.80
N ARG A 87 11.09 3.16 -11.92
CA ARG A 87 10.84 3.26 -10.49
C ARG A 87 11.48 4.50 -9.90
N ASP A 88 12.75 4.73 -10.22
CA ASP A 88 13.52 5.87 -9.73
C ASP A 88 12.84 7.18 -10.18
N GLU A 89 12.20 7.22 -11.35
CA GLU A 89 11.31 8.32 -11.79
C GLU A 89 10.00 8.41 -10.96
N ILE A 90 9.33 7.29 -10.68
CA ILE A 90 8.08 7.27 -9.88
C ILE A 90 8.31 7.76 -8.45
N ILE A 91 9.44 7.39 -7.86
CA ILE A 91 9.82 7.77 -6.49
C ILE A 91 10.72 9.01 -6.47
N HIS A 92 10.96 9.64 -7.63
CA HIS A 92 11.83 10.81 -7.76
C HIS A 92 11.31 12.00 -6.96
N ASP A 93 12.16 13.01 -6.76
CA ASP A 93 11.76 14.33 -6.28
C ASP A 93 10.83 14.34 -5.07
N ASN A 94 11.37 13.98 -3.91
CA ASN A 94 10.70 14.18 -2.62
C ASN A 94 9.34 13.45 -2.52
N GLN A 95 9.01 12.53 -3.44
CA GLN A 95 7.66 11.93 -3.53
C GLN A 95 7.28 11.19 -2.24
N ILE A 96 8.23 10.49 -1.62
CA ILE A 96 8.02 9.82 -0.32
C ILE A 96 7.65 10.86 0.77
N ASN A 97 8.37 11.98 0.82
CA ASN A 97 8.05 13.06 1.76
C ASN A 97 6.72 13.76 1.44
N GLN A 98 6.35 13.90 0.16
CA GLN A 98 5.04 14.40 -0.23
C GLN A 98 3.92 13.46 0.24
N ILE A 99 4.12 12.13 0.14
CA ILE A 99 3.19 11.14 0.69
C ILE A 99 3.06 11.33 2.21
N THR A 100 4.18 11.42 2.94
CA THR A 100 4.16 11.66 4.39
C THR A 100 3.39 12.93 4.74
N ASN A 101 3.69 14.04 4.06
CA ASN A 101 3.06 15.33 4.34
C ASN A 101 1.56 15.29 4.09
N GLU A 102 1.11 14.67 3.00
CA GLU A 102 -0.30 14.53 2.68
C GLU A 102 -1.04 13.67 3.71
N LEU A 103 -0.45 12.53 4.13
CA LEU A 103 -1.03 11.65 5.15
C LEU A 103 -1.14 12.33 6.52
N ARG A 104 -0.24 13.26 6.85
CA ARG A 104 -0.28 14.04 8.09
C ARG A 104 -1.31 15.17 8.09
N ARG A 105 -1.90 15.50 6.93
CA ARG A 105 -2.97 16.52 6.87
C ARG A 105 -4.18 16.05 7.68
N LYS A 106 -4.63 16.92 8.56
CA LYS A 106 -5.79 16.70 9.41
C LYS A 106 -7.09 17.02 8.67
N LEU A 107 -8.18 16.39 9.12
CA LEU A 107 -9.53 16.60 8.61
C LEU A 107 -10.28 17.63 9.47
N GLU A 108 -9.81 18.88 9.47
CA GLU A 108 -10.36 19.99 10.27
C GLU A 108 -11.20 20.97 9.44
N GLY A 109 -11.44 20.67 8.16
CA GLY A 109 -12.23 21.49 7.25
C GLY A 109 -13.72 21.13 7.26
N ASN A 110 -14.47 21.74 6.34
CA ASN A 110 -15.84 21.33 6.05
C ASN A 110 -15.90 19.96 5.33
N GLU A 111 -17.09 19.42 5.12
CA GLU A 111 -17.28 18.09 4.51
C GLU A 111 -16.61 17.96 3.13
N GLU A 112 -16.75 18.96 2.25
CA GLU A 112 -16.15 18.94 0.91
C GLU A 112 -14.62 19.02 0.97
N GLN A 113 -14.08 19.86 1.86
CA GLN A 113 -12.66 20.00 2.09
C GLN A 113 -12.05 18.70 2.64
N ASN A 114 -12.72 18.06 3.60
CA ASN A 114 -12.26 16.81 4.19
C ASN A 114 -12.30 15.66 3.17
N LYS A 115 -13.37 15.56 2.36
CA LYS A 115 -13.45 14.58 1.26
C LYS A 115 -12.32 14.76 0.24
N LEU A 116 -11.95 16.00 -0.08
CA LEU A 116 -10.83 16.28 -0.97
C LEU A 116 -9.49 15.83 -0.36
N ILE A 117 -9.27 16.09 0.93
CA ILE A 117 -8.08 15.63 1.65
C ILE A 117 -8.03 14.11 1.68
N GLU A 118 -9.14 13.44 2.01
CA GLU A 118 -9.25 11.98 2.02
C GLU A 118 -8.93 11.40 0.65
N ASN A 119 -9.54 11.90 -0.44
CA ASN A 119 -9.25 11.41 -1.79
C ASN A 119 -7.77 11.59 -2.18
N ASN A 120 -7.13 12.70 -1.78
CA ASN A 120 -5.70 12.90 -2.02
C ASN A 120 -4.84 11.91 -1.23
N GLN A 121 -5.17 11.69 0.04
CA GLN A 121 -4.49 10.71 0.88
C GLN A 121 -4.64 9.28 0.33
N GLU A 122 -5.84 8.89 -0.11
CA GLU A 122 -6.08 7.63 -0.80
C GLU A 122 -5.23 7.51 -2.07
N GLY A 123 -5.11 8.58 -2.85
CA GLY A 123 -4.24 8.62 -4.02
C GLY A 123 -2.78 8.35 -3.66
N LYS A 124 -2.29 8.92 -2.56
CA LYS A 124 -0.93 8.65 -2.04
C LYS A 124 -0.78 7.21 -1.54
N CYS A 125 -1.77 6.65 -0.87
CA CYS A 125 -1.80 5.24 -0.49
C CYS A 125 -1.79 4.32 -1.72
N ASN A 126 -2.56 4.63 -2.75
CA ASN A 126 -2.57 3.88 -4.00
C ASN A 126 -1.21 3.92 -4.72
N LEU A 127 -0.48 5.03 -4.62
CA LEU A 127 0.89 5.12 -5.12
C LEU A 127 1.84 4.19 -4.34
N LEU A 128 1.76 4.18 -3.01
CA LEU A 128 2.53 3.25 -2.17
C LEU A 128 2.23 1.80 -2.52
N ILE A 129 0.95 1.45 -2.68
CA ILE A 129 0.52 0.11 -3.09
C ILE A 129 1.16 -0.23 -4.45
N ALA A 130 1.05 0.65 -5.45
CA ALA A 130 1.61 0.41 -6.78
C ALA A 130 3.12 0.07 -6.74
N ILE A 131 3.91 0.76 -5.90
CA ILE A 131 5.36 0.56 -5.82
C ILE A 131 5.78 -0.60 -4.90
N LEU A 132 4.92 -1.08 -4.01
CA LEU A 132 5.25 -2.17 -3.06
C LEU A 132 4.63 -3.53 -3.45
N GLU A 133 3.56 -3.51 -4.22
CA GLU A 133 2.81 -4.71 -4.62
C GLU A 133 3.71 -5.75 -5.32
N ASN A 134 3.72 -6.97 -4.78
CA ASN A 134 4.53 -8.09 -5.25
C ASN A 134 6.03 -7.77 -5.39
N ARG A 135 6.57 -6.97 -4.47
CA ARG A 135 7.97 -6.54 -4.48
C ARG A 135 8.67 -6.81 -3.15
N GLU A 136 9.75 -7.58 -3.23
CA GLU A 136 10.78 -7.69 -2.19
C GLU A 136 11.82 -6.58 -2.42
N ASP A 137 11.67 -5.49 -1.67
CA ASP A 137 12.56 -4.32 -1.74
C ASP A 137 12.58 -3.69 -0.35
N ASP A 138 13.51 -4.16 0.46
CA ASP A 138 13.68 -3.72 1.84
C ASP A 138 14.28 -2.32 1.92
N GLU A 139 15.09 -1.92 0.93
CA GLU A 139 15.68 -0.59 0.88
C GLU A 139 14.59 0.48 0.72
N LEU A 140 13.67 0.28 -0.22
CA LEU A 140 12.52 1.15 -0.40
C LEU A 140 11.64 1.19 0.86
N ARG A 141 11.40 0.03 1.50
CA ARG A 141 10.61 -0.03 2.75
C ARG A 141 11.29 0.72 3.89
N ARG A 142 12.61 0.61 4.02
CA ARG A 142 13.39 1.35 5.02
C ARG A 142 13.23 2.86 4.82
N GLN A 143 13.38 3.34 3.59
CA GLN A 143 13.18 4.76 3.25
C GLN A 143 11.76 5.24 3.61
N ILE A 144 10.73 4.43 3.30
CA ILE A 144 9.34 4.73 3.65
C ILE A 144 9.12 4.81 5.17
N ILE A 145 9.74 3.91 5.94
CA ILE A 145 9.68 3.90 7.40
C ILE A 145 10.40 5.13 7.98
N GLU A 146 11.59 5.45 7.49
CA GLU A 146 12.41 6.59 7.94
C GLU A 146 11.74 7.93 7.63
N CYS A 147 11.05 8.04 6.50
CA CYS A 147 10.24 9.22 6.15
C CYS A 147 8.95 9.37 6.99
N GLY A 148 8.64 8.43 7.89
CA GLY A 148 7.53 8.54 8.83
C GLY A 148 6.14 8.25 8.26
N ILE A 149 6.06 7.50 7.15
CA ILE A 149 4.78 7.08 6.56
C ILE A 149 4.07 6.07 7.47
N VAL A 150 4.81 5.13 8.07
CA VAL A 150 4.26 4.17 9.04
C VAL A 150 3.61 4.91 10.21
N ASP A 151 4.32 5.87 10.80
CA ASP A 151 3.80 6.69 11.90
C ASP A 151 2.53 7.45 11.49
N ALA A 152 2.48 8.01 10.28
CA ALA A 152 1.31 8.72 9.77
C ALA A 152 0.08 7.80 9.60
N LEU A 153 0.27 6.60 9.03
CA LEU A 153 -0.81 5.62 8.88
C LEU A 153 -1.32 5.12 10.25
N LEU A 154 -0.42 4.81 11.19
CA LEU A 154 -0.79 4.39 12.54
C LEU A 154 -1.56 5.50 13.27
N HIS A 155 -1.16 6.77 13.11
CA HIS A 155 -1.88 7.90 13.66
C HIS A 155 -3.30 8.03 13.09
N ILE A 156 -3.47 7.86 11.77
CA ILE A 156 -4.80 7.83 11.13
C ILE A 156 -5.67 6.72 11.75
N PHE A 157 -5.13 5.50 11.87
CA PHE A 157 -5.85 4.36 12.42
C PHE A 157 -6.22 4.53 13.89
N LEU A 158 -5.41 5.23 14.68
CA LEU A 158 -5.68 5.47 16.11
C LEU A 158 -6.71 6.57 16.35
N THR A 159 -6.67 7.64 15.55
CA THR A 159 -7.35 8.89 15.90
C THR A 159 -8.65 9.14 15.16
N ARG A 160 -8.82 8.60 13.95
CA ARG A 160 -10.01 8.87 13.13
C ARG A 160 -11.19 7.95 13.47
N GLY A 161 -12.42 8.42 13.23
CA GLY A 161 -13.61 7.57 13.24
C GLY A 161 -13.45 6.39 12.28
N LEU A 162 -13.93 5.20 12.68
CA LEU A 162 -13.70 3.97 11.89
C LEU A 162 -14.24 4.11 10.46
N GLU A 163 -15.41 4.74 10.31
CA GLU A 163 -16.08 5.03 9.06
C GLU A 163 -15.27 5.88 8.06
N SER A 164 -14.28 6.63 8.52
CA SER A 164 -13.38 7.44 7.66
C SER A 164 -12.12 6.69 7.23
N ILE A 165 -11.90 5.48 7.77
CA ILE A 165 -10.75 4.65 7.41
C ILE A 165 -11.16 3.79 6.22
N THR A 166 -10.70 4.17 5.04
CA THR A 166 -11.00 3.43 3.80
C THR A 166 -9.99 2.30 3.55
N PRO A 167 -10.33 1.32 2.69
CA PRO A 167 -9.43 0.19 2.39
C PRO A 167 -8.05 0.60 1.89
N ALA A 168 -7.92 1.77 1.23
CA ALA A 168 -6.65 2.23 0.69
C ALA A 168 -5.57 2.42 1.78
N TYR A 169 -5.95 2.91 2.96
CA TYR A 169 -4.99 3.17 4.04
C TYR A 169 -4.39 1.87 4.59
N ILE A 170 -5.25 0.88 4.87
CA ILE A 170 -4.82 -0.39 5.47
C ILE A 170 -4.14 -1.31 4.45
N ASP A 171 -4.56 -1.28 3.18
CA ASP A 171 -3.87 -1.99 2.09
C ASP A 171 -2.43 -1.45 1.95
N ALA A 172 -2.25 -0.12 1.92
CA ALA A 172 -0.92 0.48 1.89
C ALA A 172 -0.04 0.05 3.08
N PHE A 173 -0.61 0.00 4.29
CA PHE A 173 0.11 -0.51 5.47
C PHE A 173 0.45 -2.00 5.32
N PHE A 174 -0.50 -2.82 4.86
CA PHE A 174 -0.30 -4.24 4.64
C PHE A 174 0.87 -4.52 3.68
N LYS A 175 0.98 -3.77 2.57
CA LYS A 175 2.10 -3.90 1.61
C LYS A 175 3.48 -3.56 2.20
N LEU A 176 3.54 -2.81 3.30
CA LEU A 176 4.79 -2.56 4.03
C LEU A 176 5.22 -3.81 4.82
N THR A 177 4.27 -4.62 5.28
CA THR A 177 4.53 -5.80 6.13
C THR A 177 4.89 -7.07 5.36
N ALA A 178 4.61 -7.13 4.05
CA ALA A 178 5.00 -8.27 3.21
C ALA A 178 5.01 -7.93 1.69
N PRO A 179 5.85 -8.63 0.89
CA PRO A 179 6.97 -9.47 1.33
C PRO A 179 8.17 -8.58 1.74
N CYS A 180 8.75 -8.82 2.91
CA CYS A 180 9.92 -8.09 3.43
C CYS A 180 10.69 -8.94 4.46
N SER A 181 11.91 -8.53 4.77
CA SER A 181 12.76 -9.20 5.77
C SER A 181 12.29 -9.02 7.22
N ASN A 182 12.89 -9.79 8.12
CA ASN A 182 12.63 -9.68 9.55
C ASN A 182 13.13 -8.34 10.11
N GLU A 183 14.19 -7.77 9.55
CA GLU A 183 14.71 -6.46 9.92
C GLU A 183 13.67 -5.36 9.64
N ILE A 184 13.01 -5.39 8.49
CA ILE A 184 11.94 -4.43 8.16
C ILE A 184 10.72 -4.64 9.08
N ARG A 185 10.33 -5.88 9.34
CA ARG A 185 9.26 -6.18 10.31
C ARG A 185 9.58 -5.65 11.70
N GLN A 186 10.83 -5.82 12.16
CA GLN A 186 11.30 -5.29 13.43
C GLN A 186 11.23 -3.76 13.47
N GLN A 187 11.62 -3.07 12.39
CA GLN A 187 11.51 -1.62 12.31
C GLN A 187 10.04 -1.15 12.37
N ILE A 188 9.12 -1.85 11.71
CA ILE A 188 7.68 -1.56 11.79
C ILE A 188 7.15 -1.83 13.21
N TYR A 189 7.58 -2.92 13.85
CA TYR A 189 7.23 -3.24 15.24
C TYR A 189 7.65 -2.12 16.20
N LEU A 190 8.86 -1.56 16.05
CA LEU A 190 9.36 -0.44 16.86
C LEU A 190 8.54 0.86 16.72
N LYS A 191 7.59 0.93 15.77
CA LYS A 191 6.62 2.02 15.65
C LYS A 191 5.35 1.82 16.50
N ASN A 192 5.30 0.80 17.35
CA ASN A 192 4.16 0.44 18.20
C ASN A 192 2.84 0.29 17.43
N PRO A 193 2.76 -0.62 16.43
CA PRO A 193 1.63 -0.70 15.52
C PRO A 193 0.38 -1.35 16.14
N TYR A 194 0.52 -2.15 17.20
CA TYR A 194 -0.56 -3.00 17.69
C TYR A 194 -1.79 -2.24 18.18
N PRO A 195 -1.71 -1.17 19.00
CA PRO A 195 -2.90 -0.45 19.44
C PRO A 195 -3.78 0.03 18.28
N ALA A 196 -3.12 0.51 17.20
CA ALA A 196 -3.77 0.99 15.99
C ALA A 196 -4.44 -0.14 15.21
N LEU A 197 -3.70 -1.22 14.94
CA LEU A 197 -4.18 -2.36 14.14
C LEU A 197 -5.27 -3.15 14.88
N ILE A 198 -5.13 -3.33 16.20
CA ILE A 198 -6.13 -4.01 17.05
C ILE A 198 -7.46 -3.24 17.03
N ARG A 199 -7.42 -1.91 17.02
CA ARG A 199 -8.63 -1.08 16.90
C ARG A 199 -9.40 -1.38 15.61
N LEU A 200 -8.70 -1.60 14.50
CA LEU A 200 -9.32 -1.90 13.20
C LEU A 200 -10.03 -3.26 13.15
N LEU A 201 -9.79 -4.18 14.09
CA LEU A 201 -10.50 -5.48 14.12
C LEU A 201 -12.00 -5.34 14.43
N GLN A 202 -12.42 -4.17 14.91
CA GLN A 202 -13.82 -3.81 15.16
C GLN A 202 -14.46 -3.07 13.98
N HIS A 203 -13.73 -2.84 12.89
CA HIS A 203 -14.25 -2.18 11.70
C HIS A 203 -15.38 -3.01 11.06
N PRO A 204 -16.44 -2.37 10.52
CA PRO A 204 -17.54 -3.09 9.86
C PRO A 204 -17.17 -3.72 8.52
N ASP A 205 -16.22 -3.12 7.79
CA ASP A 205 -15.69 -3.64 6.52
C ASP A 205 -14.73 -4.83 6.75
N GLU A 206 -15.09 -5.99 6.19
CA GLU A 206 -14.31 -7.23 6.24
C GLU A 206 -12.91 -7.10 5.64
N TYR A 207 -12.74 -6.33 4.56
CA TYR A 207 -11.43 -6.14 3.93
C TYR A 207 -10.46 -5.45 4.88
N ILE A 208 -10.94 -4.40 5.56
CA ILE A 208 -10.11 -3.67 6.53
C ILE A 208 -9.72 -4.56 7.71
N VAL A 209 -10.67 -5.35 8.22
CA VAL A 209 -10.41 -6.31 9.30
C VAL A 209 -9.38 -7.37 8.86
N SER A 210 -9.52 -7.88 7.63
CA SER A 210 -8.64 -8.89 7.04
C SER A 210 -7.19 -8.39 6.88
N ASP A 211 -7.02 -7.18 6.37
CA ASP A 211 -5.69 -6.61 6.16
C ASP A 211 -5.03 -6.20 7.49
N ALA A 212 -5.82 -5.72 8.45
CA ALA A 212 -5.34 -5.43 9.81
C ALA A 212 -4.83 -6.70 10.51
N ILE A 213 -5.63 -7.78 10.55
CA ILE A 213 -5.21 -9.03 11.21
C ILE A 213 -4.01 -9.68 10.50
N THR A 214 -3.93 -9.54 9.17
CA THR A 214 -2.77 -10.04 8.41
C THR A 214 -1.52 -9.22 8.68
N SER A 215 -1.65 -7.89 8.81
CA SER A 215 -0.52 -7.03 9.17
C SER A 215 0.02 -7.38 10.56
N ILE A 216 -0.86 -7.62 11.54
CA ILE A 216 -0.47 -8.11 12.88
C ILE A 216 0.30 -9.43 12.76
N PHE A 217 -0.25 -10.40 12.04
CA PHE A 217 0.39 -11.69 11.80
C PHE A 217 1.79 -11.54 11.17
N ASN A 218 1.92 -10.72 10.13
CA ASN A 218 3.18 -10.49 9.43
C ASN A 218 4.25 -9.87 10.35
N ILE A 219 3.87 -8.90 11.18
CA ILE A 219 4.78 -8.26 12.15
C ILE A 219 5.24 -9.28 13.19
N GLN A 220 4.37 -10.18 13.68
CA GLN A 220 4.75 -11.21 14.63
C GLN A 220 5.78 -12.22 14.08
N LEU A 221 5.87 -12.41 12.76
CA LEU A 221 6.81 -13.38 12.18
C LEU A 221 8.28 -13.08 12.50
N CYS A 222 8.67 -11.83 12.80
CA CYS A 222 10.05 -11.55 13.24
C CYS A 222 10.36 -12.11 14.63
N GLY A 223 9.35 -12.28 15.49
CA GLY A 223 9.48 -12.85 16.84
C GLY A 223 9.59 -14.37 16.88
N LEU A 224 9.32 -15.07 15.79
CA LEU A 224 9.39 -16.55 15.72
C LEU A 224 10.82 -17.10 15.62
N GLY A 225 11.82 -16.23 15.42
CA GLY A 225 13.23 -16.59 15.37
C GLY A 225 13.89 -16.75 16.75
N THR A 226 13.16 -16.52 17.85
CA THR A 226 13.72 -16.69 19.20
C THR A 226 13.88 -18.20 19.52
N PRO A 227 15.08 -18.66 19.89
CA PRO A 227 15.40 -20.09 20.01
C PRO A 227 14.85 -20.77 21.27
N LEU A 228 14.25 -20.04 22.20
CA LEU A 228 13.74 -20.57 23.47
C LEU A 228 12.24 -20.85 23.36
N SER A 229 11.87 -22.12 23.19
CA SER A 229 10.46 -22.53 23.12
C SER A 229 9.73 -22.46 24.45
N THR A 230 10.40 -22.14 25.55
CA THR A 230 9.90 -22.19 26.92
C THR A 230 9.46 -20.82 27.46
N GLU A 231 9.58 -19.77 26.66
CA GLU A 231 9.22 -18.41 27.05
C GLU A 231 8.03 -17.91 26.23
N GLN A 232 7.19 -17.10 26.88
CA GLN A 232 6.04 -16.44 26.27
C GLN A 232 6.48 -15.61 25.05
N HIS A 233 5.65 -15.57 23.99
CA HIS A 233 6.03 -14.90 22.74
C HIS A 233 6.49 -13.44 23.00
N PRO A 234 7.57 -12.95 22.36
CA PRO A 234 8.12 -11.60 22.59
C PRO A 234 7.15 -10.44 22.40
N HIS A 235 6.00 -10.68 21.78
CA HIS A 235 4.98 -9.69 21.46
C HIS A 235 3.69 -9.88 22.28
N TYR A 236 3.68 -10.82 23.23
CA TYR A 236 2.48 -11.14 24.02
C TYR A 236 2.02 -9.94 24.83
N GLU A 237 2.89 -9.36 25.66
CA GLU A 237 2.51 -8.26 26.55
C GLU A 237 2.00 -7.04 25.77
N GLU A 238 2.67 -6.71 24.67
CA GLU A 238 2.28 -5.64 23.74
C GLU A 238 0.90 -5.85 23.10
N ILE A 239 0.54 -7.10 22.77
CA ILE A 239 -0.78 -7.44 22.20
C ILE A 239 -1.83 -7.65 23.29
N ALA A 240 -1.45 -8.12 24.47
CA ALA A 240 -2.32 -8.23 25.63
C ALA A 240 -2.78 -6.84 26.08
N ALA A 241 -1.91 -5.84 25.96
CA ALA A 241 -2.26 -4.45 26.15
C ALA A 241 -3.47 -4.05 25.28
N ASN A 242 -4.32 -3.15 25.81
CA ASN A 242 -5.53 -2.67 25.13
C ASN A 242 -6.54 -3.77 24.72
N GLN A 243 -6.56 -4.88 25.45
CA GLN A 243 -7.46 -6.03 25.23
C GLN A 243 -7.26 -6.69 23.86
N GLY A 244 -6.05 -6.66 23.30
CA GLY A 244 -5.82 -7.19 21.95
C GLY A 244 -6.09 -8.69 21.84
N ILE A 245 -5.69 -9.48 22.84
CA ILE A 245 -5.99 -10.93 22.88
C ILE A 245 -7.50 -11.18 22.83
N GLU A 246 -8.27 -10.47 23.66
CA GLU A 246 -9.73 -10.59 23.69
C GLU A 246 -10.35 -10.16 22.35
N LYS A 247 -9.89 -9.05 21.76
CA LYS A 247 -10.38 -8.57 20.46
C LYS A 247 -10.07 -9.56 19.32
N ILE A 248 -8.90 -10.19 19.32
CA ILE A 248 -8.52 -11.22 18.35
C ILE A 248 -9.38 -12.48 18.55
N PHE A 249 -9.61 -12.88 19.80
CA PHE A 249 -10.51 -14.01 20.10
C PHE A 249 -11.96 -13.73 19.69
N ASN A 250 -12.47 -12.53 19.97
CA ASN A 250 -13.78 -12.08 19.52
C ASN A 250 -13.88 -12.09 17.99
N LEU A 251 -12.83 -11.68 17.27
CA LEU A 251 -12.78 -11.78 15.81
C LEU A 251 -12.84 -13.24 15.34
N PHE A 252 -12.10 -14.14 15.97
CA PHE A 252 -12.15 -15.58 15.69
C PHE A 252 -13.57 -16.16 15.87
N GLN A 253 -14.26 -15.75 16.93
CA GLN A 253 -15.65 -16.16 17.20
C GLN A 253 -16.65 -15.58 16.19
N ARG A 254 -16.52 -14.28 15.85
CA ARG A 254 -17.38 -13.59 14.88
C ARG A 254 -17.31 -14.23 13.49
N ASN A 255 -16.19 -14.88 13.14
CA ASN A 255 -16.00 -15.58 11.86
C ASN A 255 -16.37 -14.70 10.66
N VAL A 256 -15.94 -13.43 10.68
CA VAL A 256 -16.25 -12.43 9.65
C VAL A 256 -15.81 -12.94 8.27
N SER A 257 -14.68 -13.66 8.21
CA SER A 257 -14.25 -14.38 7.02
C SER A 257 -13.43 -15.62 7.36
N LYS A 258 -13.39 -16.60 6.44
CA LYS A 258 -12.54 -17.79 6.59
C LYS A 258 -11.08 -17.40 6.81
N TYR A 259 -10.62 -16.39 6.07
CA TYR A 259 -9.23 -15.95 6.12
C TYR A 259 -8.89 -15.25 7.44
N SER A 260 -9.71 -14.27 7.87
CA SER A 260 -9.53 -13.58 9.15
C SER A 260 -9.60 -14.53 10.34
N LYS A 261 -10.52 -15.51 10.32
CA LYS A 261 -10.62 -16.53 11.37
C LYS A 261 -9.37 -17.40 11.47
N VAL A 262 -8.85 -17.88 10.34
CA VAL A 262 -7.61 -18.67 10.32
C VAL A 262 -6.43 -17.85 10.84
N ARG A 263 -6.30 -16.59 10.42
CA ARG A 263 -5.24 -15.69 10.92
C ARG A 263 -5.35 -15.45 12.42
N ALA A 264 -6.54 -15.16 12.93
CA ALA A 264 -6.78 -14.97 14.36
C ALA A 264 -6.40 -16.22 15.17
N ALA A 265 -6.78 -17.41 14.70
CA ALA A 265 -6.41 -18.67 15.36
C ALA A 265 -4.89 -18.90 15.40
N ILE A 266 -4.18 -18.63 14.30
CA ILE A 266 -2.72 -18.77 14.24
C ILE A 266 -2.03 -17.78 15.18
N ILE A 267 -2.47 -16.51 15.18
CA ILE A 267 -1.93 -15.48 16.08
C ILE A 267 -2.09 -15.91 17.54
N LEU A 268 -3.28 -16.36 17.95
CA LEU A 268 -3.52 -16.85 19.30
C LEU A 268 -2.63 -18.07 19.61
N GLY A 269 -2.50 -19.02 18.68
CA GLY A 269 -1.62 -20.17 18.84
C GLY A 269 -0.15 -19.79 19.02
N HIS A 270 0.33 -18.78 18.30
CA HIS A 270 1.70 -18.26 18.47
C HIS A 270 1.89 -17.56 19.82
N LEU A 271 0.89 -16.79 20.27
CA LEU A 271 0.94 -16.06 21.53
C LEU A 271 0.97 -16.98 22.75
N PHE A 272 0.20 -18.07 22.71
CA PHE A 272 0.09 -19.05 23.82
C PHE A 272 1.02 -20.26 23.67
N ARG A 273 2.05 -20.17 22.82
CA ARG A 273 3.08 -21.21 22.74
C ARG A 273 3.89 -21.20 24.05
N CYS A 274 3.94 -22.34 24.73
CA CYS A 274 4.74 -22.60 25.92
C CYS A 274 5.75 -23.71 25.65
#